data_AF-A0A8A2VE14-F1
#
_entry.id   AF-A0A8A2VE14-F1
#
_cell.length_a   1.000
_cell.length_b   1.000
_cell.length_c   1.000
_cell.angle_alpha   90.00
_cell.angle_beta   90.00
_cell.angle_gamma   90.00
#
_symmetry.space_group_name_H-M   'P 1'
#
loop_
_entity.id
_entity.type
_entity.pdbx_description
1 polymer ?
#
loop_
_entity_poly.entity_id
_entity_poly.type
_entity_poly.pdbx_seq_one_letter_code
_entity_poly.pdbx_strand_id
1 'polypeptide(L)'
;MRELTTVETVHEEGSWLFTVRDQYGEQDEVILVPCDDGAEAWINRCTHEAQRFDTGRGVPMRDGQIICPKHGSMFDSCSGYCDNGEAADTTLPAVDITVRDDGRIVLDDDEFTFVGEGGIDDNEDGGDDGPASTSHIGF
;
A
#
# COMPACT_ATOMS: atom_id res chain seq x y z
N MET A 1 -7.49 16.25 2.80
CA MET A 1 -7.89 14.90 3.21
C MET A 1 -8.86 14.30 2.20
N ARG A 2 -8.38 13.31 1.45
CA ARG A 2 -9.17 12.52 0.48
C ARG A 2 -9.54 11.20 1.13
N GLU A 3 -10.79 10.76 0.99
CA GLU A 3 -11.23 9.43 1.42
C GLU A 3 -10.60 8.36 0.53
N LEU A 4 -10.04 7.32 1.16
CA LEU A 4 -9.37 6.20 0.49
C LEU A 4 -10.29 4.98 0.45
N THR A 5 -10.48 4.35 1.60
CA THR A 5 -11.26 3.11 1.80
C THR A 5 -11.67 2.99 3.28
N THR A 6 -12.04 1.81 3.75
CA THR A 6 -12.34 1.53 5.16
C THR A 6 -11.36 0.54 5.79
N VAL A 7 -11.22 0.57 7.12
CA VAL A 7 -10.46 -0.44 7.87
C VAL A 7 -11.01 -1.85 7.61
N GLU A 8 -12.34 -2.00 7.54
CA GLU A 8 -13.00 -3.28 7.23
C GLU A 8 -12.48 -3.83 5.89
N THR A 9 -12.48 -3.03 4.83
CA THR A 9 -11.95 -3.43 3.52
C THR A 9 -10.48 -3.87 3.58
N VAL A 10 -9.62 -3.10 4.28
CA VAL A 10 -8.19 -3.46 4.40
C VAL A 10 -8.00 -4.80 5.12
N HIS A 11 -8.80 -5.08 6.14
CA HIS A 11 -8.74 -6.34 6.89
C HIS A 11 -9.33 -7.52 6.11
N GLU A 12 -10.43 -7.31 5.38
CA GLU A 12 -11.08 -8.35 4.57
C GLU A 12 -10.24 -8.74 3.36
N GLU A 13 -9.62 -7.78 2.69
CA GLU A 13 -8.79 -8.01 1.49
C GLU A 13 -7.33 -8.31 1.84
N GLY A 14 -6.89 -7.98 3.05
CA GLY A 14 -5.53 -8.18 3.57
C GLY A 14 -4.55 -7.05 3.18
N SER A 15 -4.86 -6.27 2.16
CA SER A 15 -4.15 -5.04 1.81
C SER A 15 -4.95 -4.26 0.77
N TRP A 16 -4.71 -2.95 0.65
CA TRP A 16 -5.33 -2.12 -0.39
C TRP A 16 -4.28 -1.22 -1.06
N LEU A 17 -4.21 -1.27 -2.39
CA LEU A 17 -3.21 -0.55 -3.20
C LEU A 17 -3.80 0.73 -3.79
N PHE A 18 -3.05 1.83 -3.72
CA PHE A 18 -3.41 3.08 -4.37
C PHE A 18 -2.21 3.86 -4.85
N THR A 19 -2.47 4.80 -5.76
CA THR A 19 -1.48 5.69 -6.34
C THR A 19 -1.62 7.09 -5.76
N VAL A 20 -0.49 7.66 -5.36
CA VAL A 20 -0.35 9.07 -4.96
C VAL A 20 0.56 9.80 -5.92
N ARG A 21 0.51 11.13 -5.83
CA ARG A 21 1.41 12.03 -6.55
C ARG A 21 2.01 13.02 -5.59
N ASP A 22 3.30 13.22 -5.66
CA ASP A 22 4.02 14.17 -4.84
C ASP A 22 3.87 15.62 -5.35
N GLN A 23 4.45 16.56 -4.62
CA GLN A 23 4.49 17.98 -4.97
C GLN A 23 5.30 18.32 -6.24
N TYR A 24 6.11 17.39 -6.76
CA TYR A 24 6.89 17.54 -8.00
C TYR A 24 6.18 16.92 -9.21
N GLY A 25 5.06 16.22 -8.98
CA GLY A 25 4.27 15.57 -10.01
C GLY A 25 4.68 14.11 -10.27
N GLU A 26 5.61 13.56 -9.50
CA GLU A 26 6.00 12.15 -9.57
C GLU A 26 4.94 11.28 -8.88
N GLN A 27 4.69 10.10 -9.43
CA GLN A 27 3.72 9.16 -8.89
C GLN A 27 4.43 8.03 -8.14
N ASP A 28 3.86 7.66 -6.99
CA ASP A 28 4.27 6.47 -6.24
C ASP A 28 3.05 5.64 -5.88
N GLU A 29 3.29 4.36 -5.68
CA GLU A 29 2.31 3.41 -5.17
C GLU A 29 2.42 3.29 -3.65
N VAL A 30 1.28 3.18 -2.99
CA VAL A 30 1.15 3.06 -1.53
C VAL A 30 0.25 1.88 -1.22
N ILE A 31 0.62 1.10 -0.21
CA ILE A 31 -0.16 -0.01 0.32
C ILE A 31 -0.73 0.36 1.68
N LEU A 32 -2.04 0.17 1.87
CA LEU A 32 -2.66 0.05 3.18
C LEU A 32 -2.57 -1.41 3.62
N VAL A 33 -2.15 -1.64 4.86
CA VAL A 33 -2.08 -2.98 5.46
C VAL A 33 -2.73 -2.99 6.85
N PRO A 34 -3.28 -4.12 7.30
CA PRO A 34 -3.80 -4.27 8.65
C PRO A 34 -2.72 -4.03 9.72
N CYS A 35 -3.07 -3.25 10.74
CA CYS A 35 -2.29 -3.09 11.97
C CYS A 35 -3.25 -3.04 13.15
N ASP A 36 -3.16 -4.00 14.08
CA ASP A 36 -4.10 -4.18 15.19
C ASP A 36 -5.57 -4.07 14.71
N ASP A 37 -6.38 -3.16 15.28
CA ASP A 37 -7.77 -2.90 14.88
C ASP A 37 -7.89 -1.79 13.81
N GLY A 38 -6.77 -1.34 13.24
CA GLY A 38 -6.67 -0.24 12.27
C GLY A 38 -5.88 -0.62 11.02
N ALA A 39 -5.23 0.37 10.42
CA ALA A 39 -4.40 0.20 9.24
C ALA A 39 -3.22 1.18 9.25
N GLU A 40 -2.15 0.82 8.57
CA GLU A 40 -0.98 1.67 8.30
C GLU A 40 -0.73 1.76 6.80
N ALA A 41 -0.08 2.84 6.36
CA ALA A 41 0.21 3.10 4.96
C ALA A 41 1.71 3.23 4.69
N TRP A 42 2.20 2.50 3.68
CA TRP A 42 3.62 2.43 3.33
C TRP A 42 3.81 2.58 1.83
N ILE A 43 4.89 3.24 1.41
CA ILE A 43 5.31 3.21 0.01
C ILE A 43 5.50 1.74 -0.42
N ASN A 44 4.91 1.35 -1.55
CA ASN A 44 4.92 -0.01 -2.09
C ASN A 44 6.29 -0.36 -2.70
N ARG A 45 7.36 -0.27 -1.91
CA ARG A 45 8.73 -0.51 -2.35
C ARG A 45 9.60 -0.99 -1.20
N CYS A 46 10.26 -2.12 -1.40
CA CYS A 46 11.25 -2.62 -0.45
C CYS A 46 12.43 -1.65 -0.32
N THR A 47 12.95 -1.49 0.89
CA THR A 47 14.09 -0.64 1.21
C THR A 47 15.43 -1.21 0.73
N HIS A 48 15.50 -2.52 0.47
CA HIS A 48 16.69 -3.18 -0.07
C HIS A 48 16.89 -2.89 -1.57
N GLU A 49 15.84 -3.10 -2.37
CA GLU A 49 15.81 -2.86 -3.82
C GLU A 49 14.40 -2.40 -4.22
N ALA A 50 14.27 -1.74 -5.37
CA ALA A 50 13.01 -1.22 -5.91
C ALA A 50 12.00 -2.30 -6.36
N GLN A 51 11.71 -3.25 -5.47
CA GLN A 51 10.74 -4.31 -5.59
C GLN A 51 9.43 -3.88 -4.92
N ARG A 52 8.33 -3.93 -5.66
CA ARG A 52 6.98 -3.74 -5.11
C ARG A 52 6.58 -4.91 -4.21
N PHE A 53 5.87 -4.63 -3.12
CA PHE A 53 5.29 -5.66 -2.25
C PHE A 53 4.02 -6.21 -2.86
N ASP A 54 3.09 -5.32 -3.20
CA ASP A 54 1.94 -5.64 -4.04
C ASP A 54 2.36 -5.56 -5.51
N THR A 55 2.23 -6.67 -6.22
CA THR A 55 2.49 -6.77 -7.66
C THR A 55 1.19 -6.89 -8.47
N GLY A 56 0.09 -6.32 -7.98
CA GLY A 56 -1.26 -6.44 -8.52
C GLY A 56 -2.01 -7.67 -8.02
N ARG A 57 -1.64 -8.21 -6.85
CA ARG A 57 -2.26 -9.43 -6.27
C ARG A 57 -2.51 -9.32 -4.76
N GLY A 58 -2.33 -8.14 -4.19
CA GLY A 58 -2.28 -7.94 -2.76
C GLY A 58 -0.87 -8.16 -2.20
N VAL A 59 -0.65 -7.63 -1.01
CA VAL A 59 0.60 -7.73 -0.28
C VAL A 59 0.71 -9.12 0.36
N PRO A 60 1.78 -9.90 0.10
CA PRO A 60 2.01 -11.12 0.83
C PRO A 60 2.29 -10.81 2.30
N MET A 61 1.47 -11.33 3.21
CA MET A 61 1.62 -11.10 4.65
C MET A 61 1.65 -12.40 5.44
N ARG A 62 2.33 -12.36 6.58
CA ARG A 62 2.36 -13.44 7.56
C ARG A 62 2.64 -12.90 8.95
N ASP A 63 1.88 -13.36 9.94
CA ASP A 63 2.12 -13.06 11.36
C ASP A 63 2.23 -11.54 11.64
N GLY A 64 1.42 -10.72 10.95
CA GLY A 64 1.45 -9.26 11.08
C GLY A 64 2.58 -8.57 10.33
N GLN A 65 3.28 -9.26 9.44
CA GLN A 65 4.41 -8.72 8.68
C GLN A 65 4.16 -8.75 7.17
N ILE A 66 4.58 -7.69 6.48
CA ILE A 66 4.68 -7.58 5.02
C ILE A 66 5.91 -8.35 4.55
N ILE A 67 5.76 -9.23 3.57
CA ILE A 67 6.85 -10.04 3.02
C ILE A 67 7.27 -9.48 1.67
N CYS A 68 8.56 -9.12 1.54
CA CYS A 68 9.15 -8.82 0.24
C CYS A 68 9.16 -10.10 -0.62
N PRO A 69 8.46 -10.13 -1.77
CA PRO A 69 8.29 -11.34 -2.57
C PRO A 69 9.59 -11.83 -3.24
N LYS A 70 10.63 -10.97 -3.29
CA LYS A 70 11.89 -11.28 -3.97
C LYS A 70 12.87 -12.05 -3.09
N HIS A 71 13.19 -11.53 -1.90
CA HIS A 71 14.21 -12.10 -1.01
C HIS A 71 13.69 -12.48 0.38
N GLY A 72 12.41 -12.21 0.69
CA GLY A 72 11.78 -12.66 1.92
C GLY A 72 12.11 -11.84 3.18
N SER A 73 12.62 -10.62 3.05
CA SER A 73 12.63 -9.66 4.16
C SER A 73 11.20 -9.40 4.62
N MET A 74 11.00 -9.28 5.93
CA MET A 74 9.69 -9.16 6.57
C MET A 74 9.66 -7.85 7.36
N PHE A 75 8.65 -7.03 7.10
CA PHE A 75 8.46 -5.73 7.73
C PHE A 75 7.24 -5.80 8.63
N ASP A 76 7.37 -5.45 9.89
CA ASP A 76 6.23 -5.33 10.80
C ASP A 76 5.19 -4.34 10.22
N SER A 77 3.92 -4.73 10.16
CA SER A 77 2.90 -3.93 9.47
C SER A 77 2.57 -2.62 10.17
N CYS A 78 2.76 -2.57 11.50
CA CYS A 78 2.45 -1.41 12.33
C CYS A 78 3.59 -0.39 12.36
N SER A 79 4.83 -0.84 12.41
CA SER A 79 6.01 0.03 12.53
C SER A 79 6.78 0.21 11.23
N GLY A 80 6.53 -0.65 10.23
CA GLY A 80 7.28 -0.71 8.98
C GLY A 80 8.72 -1.20 9.16
N TYR A 81 9.13 -1.65 10.35
CA TYR A 81 10.51 -2.03 10.65
C TYR A 81 10.82 -3.46 10.19
N CYS A 82 12.01 -3.67 9.64
CA CYS A 82 12.51 -4.96 9.23
C CYS A 82 13.69 -5.41 10.10
N ASP A 83 13.57 -6.58 10.71
CA ASP A 83 14.59 -7.17 11.59
C ASP A 83 15.36 -8.34 10.93
N ASN A 84 15.05 -8.66 9.67
CA ASN A 84 15.63 -9.82 8.98
C ASN A 84 16.06 -9.55 7.53
N GLY A 85 16.83 -10.49 6.97
CA GLY A 85 17.18 -10.52 5.56
C GLY A 85 18.02 -9.32 5.11
N GLU A 86 18.04 -9.08 3.80
CA GLU A 86 18.86 -8.04 3.18
C GLU A 86 18.32 -6.61 3.42
N ALA A 87 17.14 -6.49 4.03
CA ALA A 87 16.54 -5.21 4.41
C ALA A 87 16.58 -4.96 5.92
N ALA A 88 17.31 -5.78 6.69
CA ALA A 88 17.41 -5.64 8.13
C ALA A 88 17.89 -4.24 8.54
N ASP A 89 17.39 -3.78 9.69
CA ASP A 89 17.69 -2.48 10.28
C ASP A 89 17.22 -1.28 9.43
N THR A 90 16.19 -1.49 8.59
CA THR A 90 15.51 -0.43 7.84
C THR A 90 14.03 -0.33 8.20
N THR A 91 13.42 0.81 7.89
CA THR A 91 11.99 1.07 8.06
C THR A 91 11.39 1.53 6.75
N LEU A 92 10.19 1.07 6.43
CA LEU A 92 9.43 1.51 5.26
C LEU A 92 9.15 3.02 5.32
N PRO A 93 9.18 3.74 4.18
CA PRO A 93 8.69 5.10 4.13
C PRO A 93 7.18 5.13 4.38
N ALA A 94 6.78 5.85 5.44
CA ALA A 94 5.39 6.02 5.83
C ALA A 94 4.65 7.01 4.91
N VAL A 95 3.34 6.84 4.82
CA VAL A 95 2.41 7.84 4.26
C VAL A 95 1.36 8.14 5.33
N ASP A 96 1.19 9.40 5.69
CA ASP A 96 0.29 9.74 6.79
C ASP A 96 -1.19 9.52 6.43
N ILE A 97 -1.88 8.75 7.27
CA ILE A 97 -3.32 8.49 7.17
C ILE A 97 -4.02 8.79 8.49
N THR A 98 -5.31 9.09 8.41
CA THR A 98 -6.20 9.19 9.57
C THR A 98 -7.34 8.18 9.44
N VAL A 99 -7.52 7.37 10.48
CA VAL A 99 -8.72 6.54 10.67
C VAL A 99 -9.76 7.33 11.43
N ARG A 100 -10.96 7.46 10.85
CA ARG A 100 -12.12 8.13 11.47
C ARG A 100 -12.83 7.21 12.45
N ASP A 101 -13.65 7.79 13.32
CA ASP A 101 -14.45 7.04 14.31
C ASP A 101 -15.41 6.00 13.68
N ASP A 102 -15.78 6.19 12.40
CA ASP A 102 -16.63 5.27 11.63
C ASP A 102 -15.84 4.27 10.77
N GLY A 103 -14.52 4.16 10.98
CA GLY A 103 -13.65 3.21 10.29
C GLY A 103 -13.22 3.65 8.89
N ARG A 104 -13.61 4.84 8.41
CA ARG A 104 -13.11 5.37 7.13
C ARG A 104 -11.67 5.84 7.25
N ILE A 105 -10.87 5.51 6.25
CA ILE A 105 -9.48 5.91 6.13
C ILE A 105 -9.39 7.11 5.17
N VAL A 106 -8.69 8.15 5.59
CA VAL A 106 -8.39 9.30 4.74
C VAL A 106 -6.88 9.50 4.64
N LEU A 107 -6.42 9.93 3.47
CA LEU A 107 -5.06 10.44 3.28
C LEU A 107 -4.91 11.77 4.03
N ASP A 108 -3.95 11.84 4.95
CA ASP A 108 -3.64 13.00 5.79
C ASP A 108 -2.19 13.48 5.64
N ASP A 109 -1.51 13.02 4.59
CA ASP A 109 -0.18 13.47 4.23
C ASP A 109 -0.25 14.68 3.28
N ASP A 110 0.41 15.78 3.64
CA ASP A 110 0.42 17.00 2.83
C ASP A 110 1.44 16.98 1.67
N GLU A 111 2.37 16.04 1.68
CA GLU A 111 3.34 15.84 0.59
C GLU A 111 2.69 15.13 -0.60
N PHE A 112 1.54 14.48 -0.39
CA PHE A 112 0.89 13.62 -1.38
C PHE A 112 -0.54 14.05 -1.74
N THR A 113 -0.90 13.84 -3.01
CA THR A 113 -2.27 13.91 -3.51
C THR A 113 -2.69 12.55 -4.05
N PHE A 114 -3.83 12.05 -3.61
CA PHE A 114 -4.43 10.82 -4.14
C PHE A 114 -4.73 10.94 -5.65
N VAL A 115 -4.28 9.95 -6.42
CA VAL A 115 -4.53 9.86 -7.87
C VAL A 115 -5.67 8.88 -8.16
N GLY A 116 -5.58 7.67 -7.62
CA GLY A 116 -6.54 6.60 -7.90
C GLY A 116 -6.25 5.33 -7.11
N GLU A 117 -7.23 4.44 -7.05
CA GLU A 117 -7.08 3.08 -6.55
C GLU A 117 -6.29 2.24 -7.57
N GLY A 118 -5.47 1.31 -7.08
CA GLY A 118 -4.62 0.46 -7.90
C GLY A 118 -3.20 1.01 -8.09
N GLY A 119 -2.39 0.21 -8.77
CA GLY A 119 -0.99 0.53 -9.08
C GLY A 119 -0.84 1.38 -10.33
N ILE A 120 0.38 1.84 -10.56
CA ILE A 120 0.80 2.55 -11.77
C ILE A 120 0.98 1.49 -12.86
N ASP A 121 0.21 1.64 -13.94
CA ASP A 121 0.36 0.80 -15.13
C ASP A 121 1.77 0.97 -15.70
N ASP A 122 2.53 -0.12 -15.80
CA ASP A 122 3.87 -0.12 -16.42
C ASP A 122 3.83 0.16 -17.95
N ASN A 123 2.65 0.47 -18.51
CA ASN A 123 2.39 0.71 -19.93
C ASN A 123 1.97 2.17 -20.23
N GLU A 124 2.52 3.16 -19.52
CA GLU A 124 2.41 4.56 -19.96
C GLU A 124 3.28 4.83 -21.22
N ASP A 125 2.89 4.19 -22.33
CA ASP A 125 3.10 4.69 -23.68
C ASP A 125 1.74 4.66 -24.40
N GLY A 126 0.93 5.68 -24.12
CA GLY A 126 -0.18 6.11 -24.98
C GLY A 126 -1.48 5.29 -24.96
N GLY A 127 -2.34 5.58 -23.98
CA GLY A 127 -3.81 5.64 -24.10
C GLY A 127 -4.58 4.40 -24.53
N ASP A 128 -5.35 3.81 -23.62
CA ASP A 128 -6.70 3.29 -23.88
C ASP A 128 -7.40 3.00 -22.53
N ASP A 129 -8.63 3.48 -22.37
CA ASP A 129 -9.51 3.18 -21.23
C ASP A 129 -9.70 1.66 -21.05
N GLY A 130 -8.91 1.05 -20.17
CA GLY A 130 -9.04 -0.36 -19.77
C GLY A 130 -10.06 -0.55 -18.62
N PRO A 131 -10.82 -1.67 -18.57
CA PRO A 131 -11.98 -1.78 -17.70
C PRO A 131 -11.60 -1.90 -16.23
N ALA A 132 -12.29 -1.14 -15.37
CA ALA A 132 -12.24 -1.32 -13.92
C ALA A 132 -12.65 -2.75 -13.56
N SER A 133 -11.67 -3.57 -13.20
CA SER A 133 -11.87 -4.97 -12.82
C SER A 133 -12.37 -5.03 -11.38
N THR A 134 -13.67 -4.81 -11.18
CA THR A 134 -14.35 -5.22 -9.96
C THR A 134 -14.83 -6.66 -10.13
N SER A 135 -13.98 -7.63 -9.79
CA SER A 135 -14.41 -9.04 -9.70
C SER A 135 -14.74 -9.40 -8.26
N HIS A 136 -15.94 -9.01 -7.83
CA HIS A 136 -16.63 -9.62 -6.70
C HIS A 136 -17.39 -10.86 -7.20
N ILE A 137 -16.85 -12.06 -7.01
CA ILE A 137 -17.62 -13.30 -7.01
C ILE A 137 -17.28 -14.06 -5.73
N GLY A 138 -18.23 -14.04 -4.80
CA GLY A 138 -18.29 -14.97 -3.67
C GLY A 138 -19.00 -16.27 -4.06
N PHE A 139 -18.56 -17.37 -3.48
CA PHE A 139 -19.26 -18.66 -3.44
C PHE A 139 -19.34 -19.14 -1.99
#